data_AF-S9SGA0-F1
#
_entry.id   AF-S9SGA0-F1
#
_cell.length_a   1.000
_cell.length_b   1.000
_cell.length_c   1.000
_cell.angle_alpha   90.00
_cell.angle_beta   90.00
_cell.angle_gamma   90.00
#
_symmetry.space_group_name_H-M   'P 1'
#
loop_
_entity.id
_entity.type
_entity.pdbx_description
1 polymer ?
#
loop_
_entity_poly.entity_id
_entity_poly.type
_entity_poly.pdbx_seq_one_letter_code
_entity_poly.pdbx_strand_id
1 'polypeptide(L)'
;MASTIHYQLKQLEGSTALYAYATEAGEKKGLFEVDFVEYERMCQKGQVPSIEDTVYLIRKSEHDSNFYGGIRVFFHLYKHYLQHGAYAQEYGQMA
;
A
#
# COMPACT_ATOMS: atom_id res chain seq x y z
N MET A 1 11.53 -7.22 16.54
CA MET A 1 11.33 -5.76 16.62
C MET A 1 10.24 -5.39 15.61
N ALA A 2 9.20 -4.66 16.02
CA ALA A 2 8.18 -4.21 15.08
C ALA A 2 8.78 -3.08 14.23
N SER A 3 9.07 -3.33 12.95
CA SER A 3 9.56 -2.25 12.09
C SER A 3 8.47 -1.19 11.98
N THR A 4 8.80 0.06 12.30
CA THR A 4 7.91 1.20 12.11
C THR A 4 7.72 1.42 10.62
N ILE A 5 6.47 1.40 10.17
CA ILE A 5 6.08 1.73 8.81
C ILE A 5 5.66 3.20 8.76
N HIS A 6 6.02 3.89 7.68
CA HIS A 6 5.61 5.26 7.41
C HIS A 6 5.03 5.34 6.01
N TYR A 7 3.98 6.13 5.81
CA TYR A 7 3.45 6.37 4.48
C TYR A 7 2.75 7.72 4.37
N GLN A 8 2.62 8.19 3.14
CA GLN A 8 1.88 9.38 2.77
C GLN A 8 1.21 9.18 1.41
N LEU A 9 -0.09 9.48 1.33
CA LEU A 9 -0.82 9.59 0.08
C LEU A 9 -0.25 10.76 -0.73
N LYS A 10 0.23 10.50 -1.94
CA LYS A 10 0.77 11.51 -2.84
C LYS A 10 -0.26 11.98 -3.85
N GLN A 11 -1.09 11.05 -4.34
CA GLN A 11 -2.03 11.32 -5.41
C GLN A 11 -3.21 10.36 -5.32
N LEU A 12 -4.40 10.85 -5.65
CA LEU A 12 -5.63 10.07 -5.77
C LEU A 12 -6.28 10.42 -7.11
N GLU A 13 -6.32 9.47 -8.03
CA GLU A 13 -6.94 9.61 -9.35
C GLU A 13 -8.10 8.62 -9.48
N GLY A 14 -9.32 9.12 -9.33
CA GLY A 14 -10.50 8.25 -9.30
C GLY A 14 -10.43 7.28 -8.13
N SER A 15 -10.32 5.99 -8.45
CA SER A 15 -10.18 4.91 -7.45
C SER A 15 -8.73 4.53 -7.16
N THR A 16 -7.74 5.05 -7.91
CA THR A 16 -6.33 4.69 -7.74
C THR A 16 -5.61 5.65 -6.82
N ALA A 17 -4.91 5.13 -5.81
CA ALA A 17 -4.15 5.90 -4.85
C ALA A 17 -2.65 5.56 -4.93
N LEU A 18 -1.82 6.60 -5.11
CA LEU A 18 -0.37 6.51 -5.10
C LEU A 18 0.18 6.91 -3.72
N TYR A 19 0.93 6.00 -3.10
CA TYR A 19 1.56 6.21 -1.81
C TYR A 19 3.07 6.24 -1.91
N ALA A 20 3.68 7.17 -1.18
CA ALA A 20 5.06 7.04 -0.77
C ALA A 20 5.13 6.32 0.57
N TYR A 21 6.11 5.44 0.74
CA TYR A 21 6.32 4.76 2.01
C TYR A 21 7.79 4.69 2.38
N ALA A 22 8.03 4.50 3.67
CA ALA A 22 9.32 4.14 4.21
C ALA A 22 9.20 3.06 5.29
N THR A 23 10.18 2.16 5.37
CA THR A 23 10.29 1.18 6.46
C THR A 23 11.66 1.28 7.12
N GLU A 24 11.69 1.17 8.46
CA GLU A 24 12.92 1.22 9.29
C GLU A 24 13.67 2.54 9.16
N ALA A 25 13.41 3.49 10.07
CA ALA A 25 14.16 4.76 10.20
C ALA A 25 14.44 5.53 8.89
N GLY A 26 13.64 5.31 7.82
CA GLY A 26 13.84 5.93 6.51
C GLY A 26 14.81 5.20 5.56
N GLU A 27 15.34 4.02 5.92
CA GLU A 27 16.35 3.29 5.15
C GLU A 27 15.81 2.73 3.82
N LYS A 28 14.55 2.31 3.79
CA LYS A 28 13.87 1.81 2.59
C LYS A 28 12.76 2.76 2.24
N LYS A 29 12.79 3.33 1.03
CA LYS A 29 11.79 4.27 0.52
C LYS A 29 11.29 3.80 -0.83
N GLY A 30 9.99 3.89 -1.06
CA GLY A 30 9.39 3.47 -2.32
C GLY A 30 8.08 4.17 -2.60
N LEU A 31 7.58 3.92 -3.81
CA LEU A 31 6.24 4.31 -4.24
C LEU A 31 5.44 3.05 -4.58
N PHE A 32 4.16 3.05 -4.25
CA PHE A 32 3.25 1.99 -4.67
C PHE A 32 1.85 2.53 -4.93
N GLU A 33 1.16 1.90 -5.87
CA GLU A 33 -0.20 2.23 -6.25
C GLU A 33 -1.15 1.12 -5.81
N VAL A 34 -2.33 1.52 -5.37
CA VAL A 34 -3.42 0.63 -4.95
C VAL A 34 -4.75 1.13 -5.46
N ASP A 35 -5.63 0.19 -5.78
CA ASP A 35 -7.05 0.45 -6.02
C ASP A 35 -7.88 -0.51 -5.16
N PHE A 36 -8.34 -0.02 -4.00
CA PHE A 36 -9.16 -0.82 -3.09
C PHE A 36 -10.59 -1.02 -3.62
N VAL A 37 -11.08 -0.12 -4.46
CA VAL A 37 -12.43 -0.23 -5.04
C VAL A 37 -12.46 -1.39 -6.03
N GLU A 38 -11.47 -1.47 -6.90
CA GLU A 38 -11.34 -2.59 -7.84
C GLU A 38 -11.04 -3.90 -7.09
N TYR A 39 -10.20 -3.87 -6.05
CA TYR A 39 -9.96 -5.05 -5.20
C TYR A 39 -11.25 -5.61 -4.59
N GLU A 40 -12.07 -4.76 -3.96
CA GLU A 40 -13.35 -5.19 -3.40
C GLU A 40 -14.30 -5.73 -4.47
N ARG A 41 -14.34 -5.08 -5.65
CA ARG A 41 -15.12 -5.56 -6.79
C ARG A 41 -14.68 -6.94 -7.25
N MET A 42 -13.39 -7.22 -7.31
CA MET A 42 -12.86 -8.54 -7.67
C MET A 42 -13.21 -9.58 -6.61
N CYS A 43 -13.03 -9.26 -5.32
CA CYS A 43 -13.42 -10.14 -4.22
C CYS A 43 -14.92 -10.49 -4.26
N GLN A 44 -15.79 -9.52 -4.54
CA GLN A 44 -17.24 -9.76 -4.69
C GLN A 44 -17.58 -10.69 -5.86
N LYS A 45 -16.76 -10.71 -6.91
CA LYS A 45 -16.90 -11.63 -8.06
C LYS A 45 -16.32 -13.03 -7.80
N GLY A 46 -15.82 -13.30 -6.60
CA GLY A 46 -15.14 -14.56 -6.26
C GLY A 46 -13.76 -14.69 -6.88
N GLN A 47 -13.25 -13.63 -7.50
CA GLN A 47 -11.89 -13.53 -8.00
C GLN A 47 -11.08 -12.90 -6.89
N VAL A 48 -10.50 -13.67 -5.98
CA VAL A 48 -9.61 -13.12 -4.96
C VAL A 48 -8.24 -12.92 -5.63
N PRO A 49 -7.88 -11.71 -6.11
CA PRO A 49 -6.59 -11.52 -6.73
C PRO A 49 -5.50 -11.77 -5.69
N SER A 50 -4.35 -12.26 -6.14
CA SER A 50 -3.19 -12.26 -5.26
C SER A 50 -2.89 -10.81 -4.86
N ILE A 51 -2.32 -10.62 -3.67
CA ILE A 51 -1.92 -9.28 -3.21
C ILE A 51 -0.93 -8.67 -4.21
N GLU A 52 -0.11 -9.50 -4.85
CA GLU A 52 0.85 -9.11 -5.88
C GLU A 52 0.17 -8.61 -7.16
N ASP A 53 -1.05 -9.09 -7.46
CA ASP A 53 -1.88 -8.60 -8.57
C ASP A 53 -2.66 -7.34 -8.18
N THR A 54 -2.88 -7.12 -6.89
CA THR A 54 -3.65 -5.99 -6.34
C THR A 54 -2.80 -4.75 -6.10
N VAL A 55 -1.54 -4.96 -5.72
CA VAL A 55 -0.58 -3.89 -5.46
C VAL A 55 0.24 -3.64 -6.71
N TYR A 56 -0.01 -2.52 -7.38
CA TYR A 56 0.83 -2.04 -8.46
C TYR A 56 2.06 -1.35 -7.86
N LEU A 57 3.05 -2.16 -7.47
CA LEU A 57 4.38 -1.64 -7.13
C LEU A 57 5.04 -1.12 -8.41
N ILE A 58 5.37 0.17 -8.45
CA ILE A 58 6.08 0.84 -9.55
C ILE A 58 7.40 0.13 -9.91
N ARG A 59 7.94 -0.68 -8.98
CA ARG A 59 8.95 -1.72 -9.26
C ARG A 59 8.60 -3.03 -8.55
N LYS A 60 8.10 -4.02 -9.30
CA LYS A 60 7.94 -5.41 -8.85
C LYS A 60 9.26 -6.14 -9.04
N SER A 61 10.09 -6.18 -8.00
CA SER A 61 11.18 -7.15 -7.92
C SER A 61 11.09 -7.83 -6.56
N GLU A 62 10.84 -9.14 -6.55
CA GLU A 62 10.81 -9.97 -5.33
C GLU A 62 12.17 -10.00 -4.62
N HIS A 63 13.24 -9.64 -5.34
CA HIS A 63 14.59 -9.48 -4.80
C HIS A 63 14.83 -8.08 -4.22
N ASP A 64 13.90 -7.14 -4.40
CA ASP A 64 14.00 -5.82 -3.80
C ASP A 64 13.43 -5.85 -2.38
N SER A 65 14.29 -5.56 -1.40
CA SER A 65 13.89 -5.43 0.01
C SER A 65 12.78 -4.39 0.24
N ASN A 66 12.55 -3.47 -0.70
CA ASN A 66 11.43 -2.54 -0.71
C ASN A 66 10.09 -3.25 -0.97
N PHE A 67 10.05 -4.35 -1.74
CA PHE A 67 8.83 -5.10 -2.06
C PHE A 67 8.07 -5.55 -0.79
N TYR A 68 8.78 -6.18 0.14
CA TYR A 68 8.20 -6.59 1.42
C TYR A 68 7.81 -5.39 2.31
N GLY A 69 8.50 -4.26 2.17
CA GLY A 69 8.11 -3.01 2.82
C GLY A 69 6.77 -2.49 2.31
N GLY A 70 6.59 -2.47 0.98
CA GLY A 70 5.34 -2.08 0.32
C GLY A 70 4.16 -2.97 0.71
N ILE A 71 4.35 -4.29 0.76
CA ILE A 71 3.31 -5.24 1.19
C ILE A 71 2.84 -4.96 2.63
N ARG A 72 3.77 -4.65 3.55
CA ARG A 72 3.40 -4.34 4.94
C ARG A 72 2.57 -3.06 5.04
N VAL A 73 2.92 -2.06 4.25
CA VAL A 73 2.18 -0.79 4.20
C VAL A 73 0.80 -1.02 3.58
N PHE A 74 0.70 -1.82 2.51
CA PHE A 74 -0.56 -2.20 1.90
C PHE A 74 -1.56 -2.77 2.91
N PHE A 75 -1.16 -3.75 3.74
CA PHE A 75 -2.06 -4.32 4.73
C PHE A 75 -2.54 -3.30 5.76
N HIS A 76 -1.69 -2.35 6.12
CA HIS A 76 -2.06 -1.29 7.05
C HIS A 76 -3.10 -0.34 6.41
N LEU A 77 -2.87 0.07 5.16
CA LEU A 77 -3.81 0.88 4.40
C LEU A 77 -5.15 0.18 4.17
N TYR A 78 -5.12 -1.10 3.79
CA TYR A 78 -6.34 -1.86 3.52
C TYR A 78 -7.17 -2.04 4.79
N LYS A 79 -6.51 -2.30 5.93
CA LYS A 79 -7.20 -2.32 7.24
C LYS A 79 -7.87 -0.98 7.54
N HIS A 80 -7.18 0.14 7.31
CA HIS A 80 -7.77 1.47 7.49
C HIS A 80 -8.97 1.67 6.55
N TYR A 81 -8.84 1.30 5.29
CA TYR A 81 -9.90 1.40 4.30
C TYR A 81 -11.15 0.60 4.71
N LEU A 82 -11.00 -0.64 5.19
CA LEU A 82 -12.10 -1.44 5.72
C LEU A 82 -12.77 -0.83 6.95
N GLN A 83 -12.02 -0.10 7.78
CA GLN A 83 -12.53 0.52 9.01
C GLN A 83 -13.24 1.85 8.76
N HIS A 84 -12.78 2.62 7.77
CA HIS A 84 -13.20 4.00 7.57
C HIS A 84 -13.89 4.25 6.22
N GLY A 85 -13.85 3.31 5.29
CA GLY A 85 -14.38 3.47 3.92
C GLY A 85 -13.65 4.52 3.10
N ALA A 86 -12.40 4.84 3.44
CA ALA A 86 -11.64 5.92 2.83
C ALA A 86 -10.13 5.61 2.78
N TYR A 87 -9.42 6.22 1.83
CA TYR A 87 -7.97 6.13 1.72
C TYR A 87 -7.28 6.89 2.87
N ALA A 88 -6.36 6.21 3.55
CA ALA A 88 -5.57 6.83 4.63
C ALA A 88 -4.67 7.93 4.06
N GLN A 89 -4.59 9.08 4.73
CA GLN A 89 -3.79 10.20 4.23
C GLN A 89 -2.31 10.03 4.57
N GLU A 90 -1.98 9.70 5.82
CA GLU A 90 -0.59 9.52 6.26
C GLU A 90 -0.53 8.70 7.55
N TYR A 91 0.66 8.16 7.85
CA TYR A 91 0.96 7.50 9.12
C TYR A 91 2.45 7.56 9.42
N GLY A 92 2.78 8.01 10.64
CA GLY A 92 4.15 8.24 11.10
C GLY A 92 4.81 9.47 10.43
N GLN A 93 5.85 10.03 11.05
CA GLN A 93 6.63 11.11 10.43
C GLN A 93 7.57 10.55 9.35
N MET A 94 7.40 10.97 8.10
CA MET A 94 8.41 10.79 7.06
C MET A 94 9.44 11.92 7.22
N ALA A 95 10.61 11.61 7.79
CA ALA A 95 11.74 12.54 7.87
C ALA A 95 12.45 12.72 6.52
#